data_AF-A0A5C1A5X5-F1
#
_entry.id   AF-A0A5C1A5X5-F1
#
_cell.length_a   1.000
_cell.length_b   1.000
_cell.length_c   1.000
_cell.angle_alpha   90.00
_cell.angle_beta   90.00
_cell.angle_gamma   90.00
#
_symmetry.space_group_name_H-M   'P 1'
#
loop_
_entity.id
_entity.type
_entity.pdbx_description
1 polymer ?
#
loop_
_entity_poly.entity_id
_entity_poly.type
_entity_poly.pdbx_seq_one_letter_code
_entity_poly.pdbx_strand_id
1 'polypeptide(L)' 'MMSSGLSPDVDFIEELKMRRWARENYVPAERRDKSWHPIVLEEMTRKDKEKRSPALAG' A
#
# COMPACT_ATOMS: atom_id res chain seq x y z
N MET A 1 -20.29 -5.89 -0.02
CA MET A 1 -20.10 -4.57 0.60
C MET A 1 -18.61 -4.26 0.51
N MET A 2 -18.15 -3.56 -0.52
CA MET A 2 -16.75 -3.11 -0.61
C MET A 2 -16.72 -1.64 -0.19
N SER A 3 -16.64 -1.42 1.12
CA SER A 3 -16.50 -0.09 1.70
C SER A 3 -15.02 0.27 1.75
N SER A 4 -14.44 0.68 0.62
CA SER A 4 -13.15 1.37 0.59
C SER A 4 -13.32 2.75 -0.03
N GLY A 5 -14.30 3.50 0.48
CA GLY A 5 -14.43 4.92 0.23
C GLY A 5 -13.70 5.66 1.33
N LEU A 6 -12.49 6.13 1.01
CA LEU A 6 -11.87 7.37 1.49
C LEU A 6 -11.91 7.59 3.01
N SER A 7 -10.77 7.37 3.69
CA SER A 7 -10.47 8.09 4.93
C SER A 7 -10.51 9.59 4.62
N PRO A 8 -11.50 10.36 5.11
CA PRO A 8 -11.89 11.64 4.53
C PRO A 8 -10.95 12.84 4.82
N ASP A 9 -9.76 12.63 5.38
CA ASP A 9 -8.88 13.72 5.85
C ASP A 9 -7.38 13.51 5.59
N VAL A 10 -6.99 12.57 4.72
CA VAL A 10 -5.58 12.49 4.30
C VAL A 10 -5.41 13.41 3.09
N ASP A 11 -4.74 14.53 3.29
CA ASP A 11 -4.32 15.41 2.21
C ASP A 11 -3.60 14.60 1.15
N PHE A 12 -3.85 14.86 -0.14
CA PHE A 12 -3.25 14.11 -1.24
C PHE A 12 -1.71 14.01 -1.14
N ILE A 13 -1.08 15.04 -0.57
CA ILE A 13 0.36 15.07 -0.29
C ILE A 13 0.76 14.05 0.79
N GLU A 14 -0.03 13.90 1.85
CA GLU A 14 0.20 12.91 2.90
C GLU A 14 0.01 11.49 2.37
N GLU A 15 -1.03 11.26 1.55
CA GLU A 15 -1.21 9.97 0.87
C GLU A 15 0.03 9.64 0.02
N LEU A 16 0.51 10.58 -0.79
CA LEU A 16 1.70 10.38 -1.62
C LEU A 16 2.94 10.07 -0.79
N LYS A 17 3.14 10.77 0.34
CA LYS A 17 4.25 10.50 1.27
C LYS A 17 4.13 9.09 1.86
N MET A 18 2.94 8.69 2.32
CA MET A 18 2.69 7.35 2.87
C MET A 18 2.93 6.26 1.82
N ARG A 19 2.43 6.44 0.59
CA ARG A 19 2.68 5.50 -0.51
C ARG A 19 4.16 5.39 -0.83
N ARG A 20 4.89 6.51 -0.89
CA ARG A 20 6.34 6.52 -1.10
C ARG A 20 7.07 5.78 0.02
N TRP A 21 6.74 6.10 1.27
CA TRP A 21 7.33 5.44 2.43
C TRP A 21 7.07 3.94 2.41
N ALA A 22 5.84 3.50 2.11
CA ALA A 22 5.47 2.08 2.02
C ALA A 22 6.24 1.34 0.92
N ARG A 23 6.52 2.00 -0.21
CA ARG A 23 7.36 1.46 -1.28
C ARG A 23 8.82 1.32 -0.84
N GLU A 24 9.38 2.33 -0.19
CA GLU A 24 10.77 2.33 0.29
C GLU A 24 10.98 1.35 1.46
N ASN A 25 10.02 1.27 2.39
CA ASN A 25 10.06 0.45 3.61
C ASN A 25 9.17 -0.79 3.48
N TYR A 26 9.17 -1.42 2.31
CA TYR A 26 8.31 -2.55 2.05
C TYR A 26 8.54 -3.70 3.03
N VAL A 27 7.45 -4.21 3.61
CA VAL A 27 7.43 -5.36 4.51
C VAL A 27 6.50 -6.44 3.94
N PRO A 28 6.90 -7.73 3.93
CA PRO A 28 6.04 -8.83 3.50
C PRO A 28 4.84 -9.03 4.43
N ALA A 29 3.74 -9.59 3.91
CA ALA A 29 2.46 -9.70 4.61
C ALA A 29 2.53 -10.28 6.04
N GLU A 30 3.42 -11.24 6.27
CA GLU A 30 3.63 -11.91 7.57
C GLU A 30 4.16 -10.98 8.67
N ARG A 31 4.80 -9.87 8.28
CA ARG A 31 5.44 -8.92 9.20
C ARG A 31 4.72 -7.57 9.25
N ARG A 32 3.56 -7.44 8.61
CA ARG A 32 2.78 -6.19 8.62
C ARG A 32 1.97 -6.08 9.90
N ASP A 33 1.97 -4.88 10.47
CA ASP A 33 1.05 -4.56 11.55
C ASP A 33 -0.30 -4.15 10.96
N LYS A 34 -1.39 -4.75 11.46
CA LYS A 34 -2.76 -4.44 11.02
C LYS A 34 -3.24 -3.06 11.47
N SER A 35 -2.54 -2.43 12.42
CA SER A 35 -2.78 -1.07 12.89
C SER A 35 -2.23 0.01 11.94
N TRP A 36 -1.41 -0.36 10.95
CA TRP A 36 -0.87 0.59 9.99
C TRP A 36 -1.96 1.23 9.13
N HIS A 37 -1.64 2.40 8.60
CA HIS A 37 -2.56 3.15 7.77
C HIS A 37 -3.01 2.33 6.55
N PRO A 38 -4.30 2.33 6.18
CA PRO A 38 -4.81 1.56 5.04
C PRO A 38 -4.05 1.81 3.74
N ILE A 39 -3.65 3.06 3.48
CA ILE A 39 -2.84 3.45 2.30
C ILE A 39 -1.49 2.71 2.28
N VAL A 40 -0.83 2.58 3.42
CA VAL A 40 0.45 1.86 3.53
C VAL A 40 0.22 0.37 3.26
N LEU A 41 -0.81 -0.22 3.85
CA LEU A 41 -1.15 -1.64 3.68
C LEU A 41 -1.55 -1.97 2.24
N GLU A 42 -2.34 -1.11 1.60
CA GLU A 42 -2.71 -1.21 0.19
C GLU A 42 -1.46 -1.18 -0.70
N GLU A 43 -0.57 -0.22 -0.43
CA GLU A 43 0.61 -0.01 -1.27
C GLU A 43 1.63 -1.16 -1.15
N MET A 44 1.81 -1.72 0.04
CA MET A 44 2.59 -2.94 0.22
C MET A 44 1.95 -4.15 -0.47
N THR A 45 0.62 -4.25 -0.43
CA THR A 45 -0.12 -5.31 -1.15
C THR A 45 0.01 -5.17 -2.66
N ARG A 46 0.05 -3.94 -3.18
CA ARG A 46 0.32 -3.66 -4.60
C ARG A 46 1.73 -4.14 -4.98
N LYS A 47 2.73 -3.82 -4.17
CA LYS A 47 4.11 -4.26 -4.36
C LYS A 47 4.28 -5.79 -4.26
N ASP A 48 3.48 -6.48 -3.42
CA ASP A 48 3.44 -7.95 -3.42
C ASP A 48 3.02 -8.52 -4.78
N LYS A 49 1.96 -7.93 -5.36
CA LYS A 49 1.42 -8.37 -6.66
C LYS A 49 2.41 -8.11 -7.79
N GLU A 50 3.10 -6.96 -7.78
CA GLU A 50 4.18 -6.65 -8.73
C GLU A 50 5.29 -7.70 -8.66
N LYS A 51 5.75 -8.08 -7.46
CA LYS A 51 6.79 -9.11 -7.28
C LYS A 51 6.34 -10.51 -7.66
N ARG A 52 5.06 -10.84 -7.43
CA ARG A 52 4.48 -12.16 -7.76
C ARG A 52 4.22 -12.33 -9.26
N SER A 53 4.09 -11.23 -9.99
CA SER A 53 3.80 -11.22 -11.43
C SER A 53 4.93 -10.54 -12.22
N PRO A 54 6.09 -11.18 -12.41
CA PRO A 54 7.10 -10.67 -13.34
C PRO A 54 6.70 -10.81 -14.83
N ALA A 55 5.52 -11.38 -15.14
CA ALA A 55 5.17 -11.86 -16.49
C ALA A 55 4.59 -10.83 -17.47
N LEU A 56 4.44 -9.55 -17.10
CA LEU A 56 3.79 -8.53 -17.97
C LEU A 56 4.60 -7.23 -18.12
N ALA A 57 5.88 -7.22 -17.73
CA ALA A 57 6.82 -6.14 -18.04
C ALA A 57 7.63 -6.55 -19.28
N GLY A 58 6.97 -6.55 -20.44
CA GLY A 58 7.55 -6.73 -21.76
C GLY A 58 6.94 -5.72 -22.72
#